data_AF-A0A2S9YG21-F1
#
_entry.id   AF-A0A2S9YG21-F1
#
_cell.length_a   1.000
_cell.length_b   1.000
_cell.length_c   1.000
_cell.angle_alpha   90.00
_cell.angle_beta   90.00
_cell.angle_gamma   90.00
#
_symmetry.space_group_name_H-M   'P 1'
#
loop_
_entity.id
_entity.type
_entity.pdbx_description
1 polymer ?
#
loop_
_entity_poly.entity_id
_entity_poly.type
_entity_poly.pdbx_seq_one_letter_code
_entity_poly.pdbx_strand_id
1 'polypeptide(L)'
;MHKSLIPVVAGFTIGLSIAACGDFVEPDPGHCARSDGDSVCASRYGDTRPYCTTPACDPGSDGFGGCVAEEPTAECHYACGGDNNILDDDSCVMTGDGDGDGDGDMGDGDGDGDGDGDGPCMGPADCTDPDLPFCDMASGECVTCDATPDGDASCAELDPATPVCEGGVCVQCAEGKVDACVDTTPICDLDAGGCVGCSDHAQCPESACNLADGNCFDPASVVHVDGDNGCGTGDGSDGAPYCSVAEALGASGVEAFIILHERLNDLEYSEMTNIAKSTAIFSAPGESPITKGLGGSPGITVSNTGQLFIRGIEVSGGPNAGIAVNGGQAWIDECRINSNTTLGVSINGGSATIRRSHIVNNDGGGILVDGGGTLVLENSFIGGSQNQRVLDIADGQATIGYSTIGAGFGNTSRSIACVDGANSVVRNSLIVSYSDQPEIDCPNLQQVANFTEDGSGMMFDDLSEWFVDFEGGDFHLSGTHPAEIESAATWQTGDPATDIDGDPRPMTDNSSDFAGADRVP
;
A
#
# COMPACT_ATOMS: atom_id res chain seq x y z
N MET A 1 -3.55 59.98 20.94
CA MET A 1 -4.60 60.77 21.61
C MET A 1 -5.95 60.18 21.26
N HIS A 2 -6.72 59.82 22.28
CA HIS A 2 -7.94 59.00 22.23
C HIS A 2 -9.03 59.53 21.29
N LYS A 3 -9.69 58.61 20.56
CA LYS A 3 -11.01 58.81 19.92
C LYS A 3 -11.96 57.82 20.59
N SER A 4 -12.85 58.30 21.47
CA SER A 4 -14.22 58.75 21.22
C SER A 4 -15.21 57.61 20.98
N LEU A 5 -15.91 57.24 22.05
CA LEU A 5 -17.17 56.50 22.07
C LEU A 5 -18.34 57.44 21.70
N ILE A 6 -19.20 57.02 20.78
CA ILE A 6 -20.62 57.43 20.69
C ILE A 6 -21.43 56.17 20.31
N PRO A 7 -22.51 55.84 21.03
CA PRO A 7 -23.44 54.75 20.70
C PRO A 7 -24.71 55.27 19.99
N VAL A 8 -25.62 54.34 19.66
CA VAL A 8 -26.98 54.48 19.07
C VAL A 8 -26.95 54.39 17.53
N VAL A 9 -27.63 53.43 16.89
CA VAL A 9 -29.08 53.41 16.62
C VAL A 9 -29.63 51.98 16.44
N ALA A 10 -30.82 51.77 16.98
CA ALA A 10 -31.67 50.61 16.81
C ALA A 10 -32.18 50.46 15.36
N GLY A 11 -32.12 49.24 14.82
CA GLY A 11 -32.78 48.85 13.57
C GLY A 11 -33.54 47.54 13.78
N PHE A 12 -34.87 47.64 13.73
CA PHE A 12 -35.82 46.54 13.82
C PHE A 12 -36.26 46.19 12.40
N THR A 13 -35.89 45.02 11.86
CA THR A 13 -36.49 44.43 10.65
C THR A 13 -36.42 42.90 10.71
N ILE A 14 -37.56 42.31 11.08
CA ILE A 14 -38.27 41.15 10.49
C ILE A 14 -37.49 40.22 9.53
N GLY A 15 -37.60 38.90 9.80
CA GLY A 15 -37.41 37.79 8.84
C GLY A 15 -35.98 37.24 8.84
N LEU A 16 -35.71 35.95 8.79
CA LEU A 16 -36.50 34.79 8.39
C LEU A 16 -35.76 33.57 9.00
N SER A 17 -36.48 32.71 9.72
CA SER A 17 -36.00 31.41 10.14
C SER A 17 -35.81 30.51 8.91
N ILE A 18 -34.55 30.26 8.52
CA ILE A 18 -34.22 29.19 7.58
C ILE A 18 -34.21 27.91 8.40
N ALA A 19 -35.39 27.30 8.49
CA ALA A 19 -35.48 25.86 8.64
C ALA A 19 -34.80 25.25 7.41
N ALA A 20 -33.86 24.34 7.63
CA ALA A 20 -33.42 23.44 6.58
C ALA A 20 -34.64 22.60 6.17
N CYS A 21 -35.37 23.08 5.17
CA CYS A 21 -36.16 22.22 4.30
C CYS A 21 -35.13 21.41 3.50
N GLY A 22 -34.65 20.32 4.08
CA GLY A 22 -34.33 19.17 3.25
C GLY A 22 -35.66 18.77 2.63
N ASP A 23 -35.80 18.98 1.32
CA ASP A 23 -36.85 18.34 0.56
C ASP A 23 -36.68 16.84 0.81
N PHE A 24 -37.50 16.27 1.70
CA PHE A 24 -37.81 14.85 1.63
C PHE A 24 -38.54 14.70 0.30
N VAL A 25 -37.77 14.47 -0.77
CA VAL A 25 -38.32 13.95 -2.01
C VAL A 25 -38.93 12.62 -1.61
N GLU A 26 -40.25 12.61 -1.49
CA GLU A 26 -41.00 11.39 -1.23
C GLU A 26 -40.58 10.40 -2.33
N PRO A 27 -39.96 9.26 -1.99
CA PRO A 27 -39.37 8.38 -2.98
C PRO A 27 -40.44 7.97 -3.99
N ASP A 28 -40.16 8.12 -5.30
CA ASP A 28 -41.14 7.80 -6.34
C ASP A 28 -41.63 6.34 -6.16
N PRO A 29 -42.93 6.12 -5.89
CA PRO A 29 -43.49 4.78 -5.75
C PRO A 29 -43.45 4.00 -7.06
N GLY A 30 -43.29 4.68 -8.21
CA GLY A 30 -43.21 4.08 -9.55
C GLY A 30 -41.79 3.71 -10.00
N HIS A 31 -40.81 3.81 -9.10
CA HIS A 31 -39.43 3.38 -9.35
C HIS A 31 -39.33 1.86 -9.35
N CYS A 32 -38.59 1.27 -10.30
CA CYS A 32 -38.50 -0.18 -10.47
C CYS A 32 -38.01 -0.90 -9.21
N ALA A 33 -37.04 -0.30 -8.48
CA ALA A 33 -36.49 -0.88 -7.26
C ALA A 33 -37.52 -1.05 -6.14
N ARG A 34 -38.63 -0.31 -6.16
CA ARG A 34 -39.74 -0.42 -5.19
C ARG A 34 -40.95 -1.18 -5.72
N SER A 35 -40.88 -1.62 -6.96
CA SER A 35 -41.92 -2.38 -7.65
C SER A 35 -41.40 -3.80 -7.93
N ASP A 36 -41.83 -4.45 -9.03
CA ASP A 36 -41.37 -5.80 -9.41
C ASP A 36 -40.06 -5.77 -10.25
N GLY A 37 -39.13 -4.88 -9.91
CA GLY A 37 -37.77 -4.82 -10.45
C GLY A 37 -37.67 -4.85 -11.98
N ASP A 38 -36.89 -5.78 -12.51
CA ASP A 38 -36.60 -5.95 -13.95
C ASP A 38 -37.86 -6.21 -14.77
N SER A 39 -38.87 -6.88 -14.19
CA SER A 39 -40.13 -7.13 -14.90
C SER A 39 -40.87 -5.84 -15.23
N VAL A 40 -40.77 -4.81 -14.36
CA VAL A 40 -41.34 -3.48 -14.62
C VAL A 40 -40.56 -2.80 -15.74
N CYS A 41 -39.24 -2.91 -15.74
CA CYS A 41 -38.37 -2.34 -16.76
C CYS A 41 -38.60 -2.99 -18.14
N ALA A 42 -38.65 -4.32 -18.20
CA ALA A 42 -39.00 -5.09 -19.39
C ALA A 42 -40.41 -4.74 -19.90
N SER A 43 -41.40 -4.59 -19.01
CA SER A 43 -42.76 -4.21 -19.42
C SER A 43 -42.85 -2.79 -20.01
N ARG A 44 -42.01 -1.87 -19.53
CA ARG A 44 -42.04 -0.45 -19.90
C ARG A 44 -41.17 -0.13 -21.11
N TYR A 45 -40.03 -0.79 -21.25
CA TYR A 45 -39.01 -0.48 -22.25
C TYR A 45 -38.57 -1.67 -23.11
N GLY A 46 -39.09 -2.88 -22.86
CA GLY A 46 -38.64 -4.10 -23.51
C GLY A 46 -37.13 -4.30 -23.31
N ASP A 47 -36.47 -4.83 -24.34
CA ASP A 47 -35.05 -5.17 -24.29
C ASP A 47 -34.12 -3.93 -24.33
N THR A 48 -34.68 -2.72 -24.48
CA THR A 48 -33.84 -1.51 -24.54
C THR A 48 -33.34 -1.06 -23.18
N ARG A 49 -34.07 -1.37 -22.11
CA ARG A 49 -33.74 -1.08 -20.72
C ARG A 49 -34.36 -2.12 -19.78
N PRO A 50 -33.92 -3.39 -19.84
CA PRO A 50 -34.58 -4.46 -19.11
C PRO A 50 -34.20 -4.51 -17.63
N TYR A 51 -33.10 -3.85 -17.22
CA TYR A 51 -32.55 -4.00 -15.87
C TYR A 51 -32.91 -2.83 -14.96
N CYS A 52 -33.08 -3.13 -13.68
CA CYS A 52 -33.42 -2.18 -12.64
C CYS A 52 -32.22 -1.85 -11.75
N THR A 53 -32.00 -0.55 -11.54
CA THR A 53 -31.00 0.00 -10.62
C THR A 53 -31.54 1.20 -9.85
N THR A 54 -30.71 1.82 -9.01
CA THR A 54 -31.05 3.03 -8.26
C THR A 54 -30.17 4.22 -8.68
N PRO A 55 -30.61 5.46 -8.46
CA PRO A 55 -29.82 6.66 -8.75
C PRO A 55 -28.51 6.78 -7.96
N ALA A 56 -28.35 6.03 -6.87
CA ALA A 56 -27.06 5.94 -6.17
C ALA A 56 -25.99 5.22 -7.02
N CYS A 57 -26.43 4.24 -7.81
CA CYS A 57 -25.58 3.43 -8.68
C CYS A 57 -25.47 4.01 -10.10
N ASP A 58 -26.58 4.50 -10.65
CA ASP A 58 -26.61 5.23 -11.92
C ASP A 58 -27.52 6.46 -11.82
N PRO A 59 -26.96 7.67 -11.64
CA PRO A 59 -27.75 8.91 -11.59
C PRO A 59 -28.59 9.19 -12.84
N GLY A 60 -28.27 8.56 -13.98
CA GLY A 60 -29.02 8.66 -15.23
C GLY A 60 -30.29 7.80 -15.26
N SER A 61 -30.45 6.86 -14.33
CA SER A 61 -31.58 5.92 -14.27
C SER A 61 -32.89 6.57 -13.79
N ASP A 62 -32.83 7.64 -13.00
CA ASP A 62 -33.99 8.35 -12.44
C ASP A 62 -34.95 8.87 -13.50
N GLY A 63 -34.42 9.34 -14.64
CA GLY A 63 -35.22 9.80 -15.77
C GLY A 63 -36.05 8.71 -16.45
N PHE A 64 -35.76 7.44 -16.14
CA PHE A 64 -36.41 6.26 -16.70
C PHE A 64 -37.09 5.39 -15.64
N GLY A 65 -37.19 5.86 -14.39
CA GLY A 65 -37.79 5.11 -13.28
C GLY A 65 -36.90 3.97 -12.77
N GLY A 66 -35.57 4.14 -12.86
CA GLY A 66 -34.57 3.17 -12.42
C GLY A 66 -34.11 2.18 -13.49
N CYS A 67 -34.66 2.25 -14.72
CA CYS A 67 -34.37 1.26 -15.75
C CYS A 67 -33.15 1.61 -16.64
N VAL A 68 -32.23 0.66 -16.78
CA VAL A 68 -30.98 0.78 -17.54
C VAL A 68 -30.83 -0.34 -18.58
N ALA A 69 -30.02 -0.06 -19.60
CA ALA A 69 -29.83 -0.94 -20.76
C ALA A 69 -28.82 -2.06 -20.51
N GLU A 70 -27.79 -1.77 -19.73
CA GLU A 70 -26.74 -2.70 -19.34
C GLU A 70 -27.03 -3.23 -17.94
N GLU A 71 -26.71 -4.50 -17.72
CA GLU A 71 -26.92 -5.15 -16.44
C GLU A 71 -26.04 -4.49 -15.36
N PRO A 72 -26.62 -3.98 -14.26
CA PRO A 72 -25.84 -3.42 -13.16
C PRO A 72 -25.01 -4.50 -12.46
N THR A 73 -24.04 -4.06 -11.65
CA THR A 73 -23.37 -4.97 -10.70
C THR A 73 -24.37 -5.52 -9.69
N ALA A 74 -24.09 -6.68 -9.09
CA ALA A 74 -24.99 -7.34 -8.14
C ALA A 74 -25.46 -6.42 -6.99
N GLU A 75 -24.57 -5.60 -6.42
CA GLU A 75 -24.91 -4.63 -5.36
C GLU A 75 -25.90 -3.53 -5.82
N CYS A 76 -25.97 -3.31 -7.13
CA CYS A 76 -26.75 -2.26 -7.78
C CYS A 76 -27.90 -2.79 -8.65
N HIS A 77 -28.12 -4.10 -8.66
CA HIS A 77 -29.12 -4.77 -9.49
C HIS A 77 -30.31 -5.18 -8.64
N TYR A 78 -31.45 -4.52 -8.86
CA TYR A 78 -32.68 -4.71 -8.10
C TYR A 78 -33.68 -5.54 -8.90
N ALA A 79 -33.25 -6.73 -9.31
CA ALA A 79 -33.97 -7.57 -10.26
C ALA A 79 -35.40 -7.89 -9.80
N CYS A 80 -35.60 -8.11 -8.50
CA CYS A 80 -36.89 -8.46 -7.91
C CYS A 80 -37.63 -7.25 -7.35
N GLY A 81 -36.94 -6.10 -7.26
CA GLY A 81 -37.40 -4.88 -6.60
C GLY A 81 -37.60 -5.06 -5.09
N GLY A 82 -38.63 -4.45 -4.52
CA GLY A 82 -38.86 -4.50 -3.05
C GLY A 82 -37.80 -3.81 -2.18
N ASP A 83 -37.00 -2.92 -2.76
CA ASP A 83 -35.80 -2.27 -2.18
C ASP A 83 -34.66 -3.25 -1.81
N ASN A 84 -34.67 -4.46 -2.39
CA ASN A 84 -33.60 -5.45 -2.25
C ASN A 84 -32.82 -5.59 -3.56
N ASN A 85 -31.49 -5.62 -3.48
CA ASN A 85 -30.65 -6.00 -4.62
C ASN A 85 -30.57 -7.53 -4.73
N ILE A 86 -29.93 -8.04 -5.79
CA ILE A 86 -29.84 -9.48 -6.05
C ILE A 86 -29.02 -10.26 -5.00
N LEU A 87 -28.17 -9.59 -4.21
CA LEU A 87 -27.47 -10.24 -3.10
C LEU A 87 -28.42 -10.50 -1.91
N ASP A 88 -29.50 -9.73 -1.83
CA ASP A 88 -30.51 -9.80 -0.77
C ASP A 88 -31.75 -10.62 -1.21
N ASP A 89 -32.13 -10.58 -2.50
CA ASP A 89 -33.23 -11.36 -3.09
C ASP A 89 -32.95 -11.67 -4.58
N ASP A 90 -32.59 -12.92 -4.87
CA ASP A 90 -32.32 -13.44 -6.21
C ASP A 90 -33.49 -14.28 -6.76
N SER A 91 -34.62 -14.34 -6.06
CA SER A 91 -35.72 -15.29 -6.36
C SER A 91 -36.38 -15.10 -7.74
N CYS A 92 -36.21 -13.93 -8.34
CA CYS A 92 -36.69 -13.60 -9.68
C CYS A 92 -35.62 -13.80 -10.77
N VAL A 93 -34.38 -14.07 -10.38
CA VAL A 93 -33.25 -14.38 -11.26
C VAL A 93 -33.09 -15.89 -11.24
N MET A 94 -34.02 -16.58 -11.90
CA MET A 94 -34.00 -18.04 -11.98
C MET A 94 -32.81 -18.49 -12.83
N THR A 95 -31.72 -18.94 -12.19
CA THR A 95 -30.83 -19.96 -12.75
C THR A 95 -31.65 -21.25 -12.88
N GLY A 96 -31.64 -21.84 -14.06
CA GLY A 96 -32.44 -23.01 -14.38
C GLY A 96 -32.00 -24.26 -13.63
N ASP A 97 -32.56 -24.48 -12.43
CA ASP A 97 -32.45 -25.75 -11.73
C ASP A 97 -33.46 -26.73 -12.31
N GLY A 98 -32.97 -27.57 -13.22
CA GLY A 98 -33.70 -28.67 -13.82
C GLY A 98 -33.94 -29.81 -12.82
N ASP A 99 -35.04 -29.73 -12.08
CA ASP A 99 -35.55 -30.86 -11.30
C ASP A 99 -36.55 -31.68 -12.14
N GLY A 100 -36.07 -32.84 -12.61
CA GLY A 100 -36.89 -33.90 -13.15
C GLY A 100 -37.79 -34.54 -12.08
N ASP A 101 -39.09 -34.63 -12.38
CA ASP A 101 -39.84 -35.89 -12.47
C ASP A 101 -41.33 -35.65 -12.16
N GLY A 102 -42.07 -35.33 -13.23
CA GLY A 102 -43.53 -35.39 -13.27
C GLY A 102 -43.97 -36.49 -14.21
N ASP A 103 -44.51 -37.57 -13.64
CA ASP A 103 -45.04 -38.74 -14.32
C ASP A 103 -46.01 -38.40 -15.47
N GLY A 104 -45.93 -39.17 -16.56
CA GLY A 104 -47.13 -39.53 -17.31
C GLY A 104 -47.07 -39.42 -18.84
N ASP A 105 -47.17 -40.61 -19.42
CA ASP A 105 -48.02 -40.93 -20.57
C ASP A 105 -47.41 -40.99 -21.97
N MET A 106 -47.86 -42.04 -22.66
CA MET A 106 -47.45 -42.44 -24.00
C MET A 106 -48.09 -41.53 -25.05
N GLY A 107 -47.33 -41.14 -26.07
CA GLY A 107 -47.90 -40.44 -27.23
C GLY A 107 -46.90 -40.25 -28.35
N ASP A 108 -47.16 -40.91 -29.47
CA ASP A 108 -46.40 -40.89 -30.71
C ASP A 108 -46.35 -39.49 -31.38
N GLY A 109 -45.28 -39.26 -32.16
CA GLY A 109 -45.41 -38.59 -33.46
C GLY A 109 -44.81 -37.19 -33.58
N ASP A 110 -43.88 -37.11 -34.54
CA ASP A 110 -43.52 -35.95 -35.39
C ASP A 110 -42.85 -34.77 -34.66
N GLY A 111 -41.63 -34.34 -34.98
CA GLY A 111 -41.05 -34.22 -36.30
C GLY A 111 -40.92 -32.76 -36.69
N ASP A 112 -40.27 -31.93 -35.86
CA ASP A 112 -39.74 -30.60 -36.17
C ASP A 112 -38.43 -30.50 -35.34
N GLY A 113 -37.22 -30.41 -35.88
CA GLY A 113 -36.83 -29.63 -37.04
C GLY A 113 -36.15 -28.32 -36.66
N ASP A 114 -35.92 -28.06 -35.37
CA ASP A 114 -35.12 -26.93 -34.89
C ASP A 114 -33.76 -27.47 -34.45
N GLY A 115 -32.75 -27.23 -35.29
CA GLY A 115 -31.38 -27.64 -35.06
C GLY A 115 -30.74 -26.81 -33.96
N ASP A 116 -31.03 -27.16 -32.72
CA ASP A 116 -30.11 -26.91 -31.61
C ASP A 116 -28.92 -27.85 -31.83
N GLY A 117 -27.72 -27.28 -31.84
CA GLY A 117 -26.49 -27.91 -32.32
C GLY A 117 -25.97 -29.04 -31.45
N ASP A 118 -26.74 -30.12 -31.24
CA ASP A 118 -26.28 -31.39 -30.65
C ASP A 118 -25.42 -32.21 -31.64
N GLY A 119 -24.85 -31.53 -32.64
CA GLY A 119 -23.83 -32.12 -33.50
C GLY A 119 -22.52 -32.20 -32.71
N PRO A 120 -21.68 -33.23 -32.94
CA PRO A 120 -20.36 -33.27 -32.34
C PRO A 120 -19.64 -31.96 -32.66
N CYS A 121 -18.99 -31.37 -31.66
CA CYS A 121 -18.16 -30.19 -31.87
C CYS A 121 -17.12 -30.53 -32.94
N MET A 122 -16.92 -29.61 -33.89
CA MET A 122 -15.98 -29.76 -35.01
C MET A 122 -14.73 -28.90 -34.81
N GLY A 123 -14.74 -28.04 -33.79
CA GLY A 123 -13.59 -27.30 -33.28
C GLY A 123 -13.96 -26.42 -32.08
N PRO A 124 -12.99 -25.65 -31.54
CA PRO A 124 -13.19 -24.82 -30.34
C PRO A 124 -14.29 -23.76 -30.49
N ALA A 125 -14.51 -23.26 -31.71
CA ALA A 125 -15.55 -22.26 -31.98
C ALA A 125 -16.99 -22.78 -31.77
N ASP A 126 -17.17 -24.11 -31.70
CA ASP A 126 -18.47 -24.74 -31.46
C ASP A 126 -18.75 -24.89 -29.95
N CYS A 127 -17.75 -24.70 -29.09
CA CYS A 127 -17.85 -24.79 -27.64
C CYS A 127 -17.98 -23.38 -27.03
N THR A 128 -19.22 -22.90 -26.90
CA THR A 128 -19.52 -21.55 -26.38
C THR A 128 -19.69 -21.49 -24.87
N ASP A 129 -19.76 -22.64 -24.21
CA ASP A 129 -19.81 -22.74 -22.75
C ASP A 129 -18.42 -22.38 -22.19
N PRO A 130 -18.29 -21.31 -21.38
CA PRO A 130 -17.02 -20.91 -20.81
C PRO A 130 -16.43 -21.97 -19.87
N ASP A 131 -17.23 -22.87 -19.29
CA ASP A 131 -16.77 -23.95 -18.40
C ASP A 131 -16.28 -25.17 -19.20
N LEU A 132 -16.66 -25.30 -20.47
CA LEU A 132 -16.27 -26.39 -21.37
C LEU A 132 -15.77 -25.85 -22.73
N PRO A 133 -14.71 -25.03 -22.77
CA PRO A 133 -14.36 -24.29 -23.99
C PRO A 133 -13.61 -25.14 -25.04
N PHE A 134 -13.24 -26.38 -24.72
CA PHE A 134 -12.42 -27.22 -25.60
C PHE A 134 -13.24 -28.29 -26.30
N CYS A 135 -13.06 -28.46 -27.61
CA CYS A 135 -13.67 -29.56 -28.34
C CYS A 135 -12.76 -30.80 -28.34
N ASP A 136 -13.17 -31.90 -27.69
CA ASP A 136 -12.48 -33.18 -27.83
C ASP A 136 -12.84 -33.82 -29.18
N MET A 137 -11.92 -33.76 -30.14
CA MET A 137 -12.12 -34.32 -31.47
C MET A 137 -12.31 -35.85 -31.50
N ALA A 138 -12.03 -36.57 -30.39
CA ALA A 138 -12.26 -38.00 -30.29
C ALA A 138 -13.72 -38.35 -29.93
N SER A 139 -14.33 -37.61 -29.00
CA SER A 139 -15.72 -37.78 -28.58
C SER A 139 -16.71 -36.90 -29.35
N GLY A 140 -16.26 -35.74 -29.84
CA GLY A 140 -17.11 -34.67 -30.35
C GLY A 140 -17.83 -33.90 -29.24
N GLU A 141 -17.38 -33.99 -27.99
CA GLU A 141 -17.96 -33.29 -26.84
C GLU A 141 -17.10 -32.08 -26.45
N CYS A 142 -17.76 -31.04 -25.93
CA CYS A 142 -17.09 -29.92 -25.30
C CYS A 142 -16.64 -30.32 -23.89
N VAL A 143 -15.38 -30.08 -23.56
CA VAL A 143 -14.70 -30.57 -22.37
C VAL A 143 -13.86 -29.47 -21.70
N THR A 144 -13.45 -29.71 -20.46
CA THR A 144 -12.52 -28.86 -19.70
C THR A 144 -11.08 -29.02 -20.19
N CYS A 145 -10.18 -28.12 -19.78
CA CYS A 145 -8.77 -28.21 -20.16
C CYS A 145 -8.10 -29.52 -19.67
N ASP A 146 -8.50 -30.04 -18.51
CA ASP A 146 -7.97 -31.28 -17.92
C ASP A 146 -8.32 -32.54 -18.73
N ALA A 147 -9.39 -32.46 -19.52
CA ALA A 147 -9.82 -33.55 -20.40
C ALA A 147 -9.10 -33.52 -21.76
N THR A 148 -8.32 -32.48 -22.04
CA THR A 148 -7.48 -32.41 -23.24
C THR A 148 -6.16 -33.18 -23.05
N PRO A 149 -5.50 -33.63 -24.12
CA PRO A 149 -4.21 -34.31 -24.01
C PRO A 149 -3.08 -33.44 -23.41
N ASP A 150 -3.20 -32.12 -23.54
CA ASP A 150 -2.26 -31.12 -23.01
C ASP A 150 -3.07 -29.86 -22.63
N GLY A 151 -3.52 -29.83 -21.37
CA GLY A 151 -4.38 -28.77 -20.85
C GLY A 151 -3.72 -27.40 -20.91
N ASP A 152 -2.43 -27.31 -20.60
CA ASP A 152 -1.69 -26.05 -20.61
C ASP A 152 -1.52 -25.54 -22.04
N ALA A 153 -1.14 -26.41 -23.00
CA ALA A 153 -1.07 -26.00 -24.41
C ALA A 153 -2.45 -25.55 -24.93
N SER A 154 -3.52 -26.23 -24.51
CA SER A 154 -4.89 -25.89 -24.90
C SER A 154 -5.29 -24.52 -24.33
N CYS A 155 -5.04 -24.27 -23.05
CA CYS A 155 -5.29 -22.98 -22.42
C CYS A 155 -4.47 -21.86 -23.05
N ALA A 156 -3.18 -22.07 -23.31
CA ALA A 156 -2.31 -21.07 -23.95
C ALA A 156 -2.72 -20.71 -25.38
N GLU A 157 -3.30 -21.66 -26.13
CA GLU A 157 -3.87 -21.42 -27.45
C GLU A 157 -5.23 -20.69 -27.39
N LEU A 158 -6.03 -20.97 -26.36
CA LEU A 158 -7.32 -20.33 -26.13
C LEU A 158 -7.15 -18.85 -25.72
N ASP A 159 -6.33 -18.61 -24.70
CA ASP A 159 -5.97 -17.28 -24.24
C ASP A 159 -4.51 -17.27 -23.71
N PRO A 160 -3.59 -16.55 -24.39
CA PRO A 160 -2.22 -16.39 -23.91
C PRO A 160 -2.09 -15.74 -22.52
N ALA A 161 -3.13 -15.08 -22.01
CA ALA A 161 -3.16 -14.48 -20.68
C ALA A 161 -3.47 -15.51 -19.57
N THR A 162 -4.05 -16.66 -19.89
CA THR A 162 -4.37 -17.75 -18.94
C THR A 162 -3.85 -19.10 -19.44
N PRO A 163 -2.52 -19.26 -19.58
CA PRO A 163 -1.94 -20.42 -20.26
C PRO A 163 -1.94 -21.70 -19.41
N VAL A 164 -2.34 -21.66 -18.15
CA VAL A 164 -2.22 -22.78 -17.22
C VAL A 164 -3.57 -23.43 -16.99
N CYS A 165 -3.67 -24.74 -17.17
CA CYS A 165 -4.82 -25.52 -16.77
C CYS A 165 -4.69 -25.99 -15.32
N GLU A 166 -5.65 -25.65 -14.47
CA GLU A 166 -5.75 -26.07 -13.07
C GLU A 166 -7.21 -26.37 -12.71
N GLY A 167 -7.52 -27.59 -12.25
CA GLY A 167 -8.88 -27.96 -11.83
C GLY A 167 -9.95 -27.82 -12.92
N GLY A 168 -9.57 -27.99 -14.19
CA GLY A 168 -10.45 -27.89 -15.34
C GLY A 168 -10.64 -26.48 -15.90
N VAL A 169 -10.08 -25.45 -15.25
CA VAL A 169 -10.17 -24.06 -15.68
C VAL A 169 -8.81 -23.51 -16.13
N CYS A 170 -8.83 -22.60 -17.10
CA CYS A 170 -7.63 -21.88 -17.53
C CYS A 170 -7.37 -20.68 -16.63
N VAL A 171 -6.22 -20.67 -15.97
CA VAL A 171 -5.75 -19.65 -15.03
C VAL A 171 -4.41 -19.08 -15.49
N GLN A 172 -3.95 -18.00 -14.86
CA GLN A 172 -2.65 -17.41 -15.22
C GLN A 172 -1.49 -18.27 -14.73
N CYS A 173 -1.66 -18.89 -13.56
CA CYS A 173 -0.65 -19.69 -12.90
C CYS A 173 -1.28 -20.66 -11.89
N ALA A 174 -0.51 -21.68 -11.48
CA ALA A 174 -0.92 -22.64 -10.46
C ALA A 174 0.29 -23.19 -9.71
N GLU A 175 0.07 -24.02 -8.68
CA GLU A 175 1.14 -24.65 -7.93
C GLU A 175 2.04 -25.48 -8.87
N GLY A 176 3.35 -25.27 -8.80
CA GLY A 176 4.31 -25.92 -9.69
C GLY A 176 4.36 -25.37 -11.13
N LYS A 177 3.52 -24.39 -11.48
CA LYS A 177 3.49 -23.67 -12.76
C LYS A 177 3.63 -22.16 -12.57
N VAL A 178 4.35 -21.75 -11.52
CA VAL A 178 4.55 -20.34 -11.16
C VAL A 178 5.38 -19.57 -12.19
N ASP A 179 6.20 -20.27 -12.97
CA ASP A 179 7.02 -19.70 -14.04
C ASP A 179 6.20 -19.08 -15.19
N ALA A 180 4.88 -19.29 -15.21
CA ALA A 180 3.96 -18.60 -16.13
C ALA A 180 3.83 -17.09 -15.80
N CYS A 181 4.08 -16.71 -14.55
CA CYS A 181 4.07 -15.32 -14.10
C CYS A 181 5.40 -14.63 -14.43
N VAL A 182 5.35 -13.59 -15.26
CA VAL A 182 6.53 -12.86 -15.76
C VAL A 182 6.30 -11.35 -15.70
N ASP A 183 7.35 -10.59 -16.06
CA ASP A 183 7.33 -9.13 -16.17
C ASP A 183 6.88 -8.44 -14.86
N THR A 184 5.82 -7.62 -14.91
CA THR A 184 5.32 -6.82 -13.78
C THR A 184 4.49 -7.61 -12.78
N THR A 185 4.19 -8.87 -13.08
CA THR A 185 3.42 -9.76 -12.21
C THR A 185 4.15 -11.10 -12.06
N PRO A 186 5.31 -11.15 -11.40
CA PRO A 186 6.13 -12.36 -11.32
C PRO A 186 5.65 -13.35 -10.26
N ILE A 187 4.69 -12.98 -9.41
CA ILE A 187 4.24 -13.80 -8.28
C ILE A 187 2.91 -14.47 -8.62
N CYS A 188 2.80 -15.77 -8.41
CA CYS A 188 1.54 -16.48 -8.51
C CYS A 188 0.77 -16.39 -7.18
N ASP A 189 -0.38 -15.75 -7.19
CA ASP A 189 -1.39 -15.89 -6.15
C ASP A 189 -2.10 -17.23 -6.35
N LEU A 190 -1.73 -18.22 -5.54
CA LEU A 190 -2.24 -19.58 -5.65
C LEU A 190 -3.72 -19.69 -5.28
N ASP A 191 -4.25 -18.77 -4.46
CA ASP A 191 -5.66 -18.77 -4.08
C ASP A 191 -6.53 -18.17 -5.19
N ALA A 192 -6.02 -17.13 -5.87
CA ALA A 192 -6.71 -16.48 -6.98
C ALA A 192 -6.42 -17.11 -8.37
N GLY A 193 -5.38 -17.93 -8.50
CA GLY A 193 -4.88 -18.42 -9.80
C GLY A 193 -4.34 -17.30 -10.71
N GLY A 194 -3.99 -16.16 -10.12
CA GLY A 194 -3.63 -14.93 -10.81
C GLY A 194 -2.18 -14.53 -10.59
N CYS A 195 -1.57 -13.93 -11.59
CA CYS A 195 -0.26 -13.33 -11.45
C CYS A 195 -0.38 -11.92 -10.84
N VAL A 196 0.36 -11.67 -9.77
CA VAL A 196 0.41 -10.39 -9.05
C VAL A 196 1.84 -9.85 -8.98
N GLY A 197 1.96 -8.54 -8.78
CA GLY A 197 3.25 -7.90 -8.53
C GLY A 197 3.85 -8.38 -7.21
N CYS A 198 5.18 -8.42 -7.13
CA CYS A 198 5.86 -8.59 -5.86
C CYS A 198 5.57 -7.39 -4.94
N SER A 199 5.50 -7.65 -3.64
CA SER A 199 5.20 -6.70 -2.57
C SER A 199 6.22 -6.73 -1.44
N ASP A 200 7.06 -7.78 -1.41
CA ASP A 200 8.19 -7.93 -0.51
C ASP A 200 9.42 -8.46 -1.25
N HIS A 201 10.60 -8.03 -0.82
CA HIS A 201 11.86 -8.44 -1.45
C HIS A 201 12.12 -9.96 -1.35
N ALA A 202 11.61 -10.65 -0.32
CA ALA A 202 11.73 -12.09 -0.16
C ALA A 202 10.98 -12.89 -1.25
N GLN A 203 10.03 -12.28 -1.96
CA GLN A 203 9.34 -12.89 -3.09
C GLN A 203 10.23 -12.98 -4.35
N CYS A 204 11.39 -12.30 -4.34
CA CYS A 204 12.38 -12.29 -5.43
C CYS A 204 13.71 -12.89 -4.95
N PRO A 205 13.84 -14.23 -4.81
CA PRO A 205 14.99 -14.86 -4.14
C PRO A 205 16.33 -14.70 -4.87
N GLU A 206 16.31 -14.44 -6.17
CA GLU A 206 17.53 -14.18 -6.96
C GLU A 206 17.89 -12.69 -7.05
N SER A 207 17.02 -11.81 -6.53
CA SER A 207 17.21 -10.37 -6.59
C SER A 207 16.46 -9.65 -5.46
N ALA A 208 15.65 -8.65 -5.80
CA ALA A 208 14.79 -7.90 -4.90
C ALA A 208 13.52 -7.52 -5.65
N CYS A 209 12.45 -7.22 -4.91
CA CYS A 209 11.27 -6.62 -5.51
C CYS A 209 11.49 -5.13 -5.82
N ASN A 210 11.20 -4.70 -7.04
CA ASN A 210 11.00 -3.30 -7.37
C ASN A 210 9.60 -2.90 -6.89
N LEU A 211 9.51 -2.38 -5.66
CA LEU A 211 8.23 -2.03 -5.01
C LEU A 211 7.49 -0.88 -5.72
N ALA A 212 8.11 -0.21 -6.70
CA ALA A 212 7.43 0.79 -7.52
C ALA A 212 6.60 0.16 -8.65
N ASP A 213 7.14 -0.89 -9.27
CA ASP A 213 6.61 -1.46 -10.52
C ASP A 213 6.06 -2.88 -10.34
N GLY A 214 6.33 -3.54 -9.20
CA GLY A 214 5.86 -4.88 -8.87
C GLY A 214 6.64 -6.02 -9.55
N ASN A 215 7.70 -5.73 -10.31
CA ASN A 215 8.58 -6.75 -10.89
C ASN A 215 9.77 -7.06 -9.97
N CYS A 216 10.37 -8.24 -10.13
CA CYS A 216 11.69 -8.51 -9.56
C CYS A 216 12.78 -7.82 -10.41
N PHE A 217 13.83 -7.31 -9.77
CA PHE A 217 15.03 -6.83 -10.48
C PHE A 217 15.65 -7.99 -11.29
N ASP A 218 16.23 -7.69 -12.45
CA ASP A 218 16.94 -8.68 -13.25
C ASP A 218 18.12 -9.24 -12.43
N PRO A 219 18.23 -10.57 -12.24
CA PRO A 219 19.39 -11.17 -11.57
C PRO A 219 20.74 -10.78 -12.21
N ALA A 220 20.76 -10.45 -13.50
CA ALA A 220 21.96 -9.93 -14.18
C ALA A 220 22.34 -8.49 -13.76
N SER A 221 21.46 -7.78 -13.07
CA SER A 221 21.72 -6.45 -12.50
C SER A 221 22.33 -6.51 -11.09
N VAL A 222 22.42 -7.71 -10.50
CA VAL A 222 23.00 -7.96 -9.17
C VAL A 222 24.51 -7.76 -9.25
N VAL A 223 25.04 -6.85 -8.44
CA VAL A 223 26.47 -6.56 -8.33
C VAL A 223 26.89 -6.40 -6.87
N HIS A 224 28.12 -6.76 -6.56
CA HIS A 224 28.71 -6.64 -5.23
C HIS A 224 29.61 -5.41 -5.17
N VAL A 225 29.55 -4.69 -4.05
CA VAL A 225 30.46 -3.60 -3.70
C VAL A 225 31.16 -3.97 -2.41
N ASP A 226 32.49 -4.03 -2.45
CA ASP A 226 33.35 -4.33 -1.31
C ASP A 226 34.66 -3.55 -1.46
N GLY A 227 34.74 -2.46 -0.69
CA GLY A 227 35.83 -1.49 -0.78
C GLY A 227 37.16 -1.95 -0.19
N ASP A 228 37.27 -3.15 0.38
CA ASP A 228 38.53 -3.65 0.94
C ASP A 228 38.93 -5.07 0.52
N ASN A 229 38.05 -5.80 -0.16
CA ASN A 229 38.35 -7.11 -0.76
C ASN A 229 39.11 -7.05 -2.09
N GLY A 230 39.99 -6.05 -2.27
CA GLY A 230 40.89 -5.99 -3.43
C GLY A 230 40.19 -5.78 -4.78
N CYS A 231 39.13 -4.97 -4.79
CA CYS A 231 38.20 -4.63 -5.87
C CYS A 231 38.76 -4.08 -7.22
N GLY A 232 40.08 -3.92 -7.37
CA GLY A 232 40.81 -3.68 -8.63
C GLY A 232 40.05 -3.15 -9.87
N THR A 233 39.95 -3.97 -10.92
CA THR A 233 39.05 -3.76 -12.07
C THR A 233 37.90 -4.75 -11.96
N GLY A 234 37.19 -4.72 -10.82
CA GLY A 234 36.07 -5.61 -10.53
C GLY A 234 35.03 -5.59 -11.64
N ASP A 235 34.41 -6.74 -11.89
CA ASP A 235 33.28 -6.86 -12.81
C ASP A 235 31.92 -6.80 -12.09
N GLY A 236 31.95 -6.61 -10.77
CA GLY A 236 30.77 -6.56 -9.91
C GLY A 236 30.33 -7.93 -9.42
N SER A 237 31.03 -9.02 -9.75
CA SER A 237 30.77 -10.32 -9.13
C SER A 237 31.25 -10.36 -7.67
N ASP A 238 30.71 -11.28 -6.86
CA ASP A 238 31.17 -11.53 -5.48
C ASP A 238 32.69 -11.82 -5.39
N GLY A 239 33.26 -12.49 -6.41
CA GLY A 239 34.69 -12.77 -6.47
C GLY A 239 35.56 -11.61 -6.98
N ALA A 240 34.96 -10.59 -7.57
CA ALA A 240 35.63 -9.39 -8.08
C ALA A 240 34.70 -8.16 -7.96
N PRO A 241 34.38 -7.74 -6.72
CA PRO A 241 33.40 -6.69 -6.45
C PRO A 241 33.91 -5.31 -6.88
N TYR A 242 32.99 -4.35 -7.02
CA TYR A 242 33.34 -2.94 -7.21
C TYR A 242 33.87 -2.32 -5.92
N CYS A 243 34.68 -1.25 -6.04
CA CYS A 243 35.27 -0.60 -4.87
C CYS A 243 34.35 0.42 -4.18
N SER A 244 33.32 0.88 -4.89
CA SER A 244 32.46 1.97 -4.43
C SER A 244 31.07 1.86 -5.04
N VAL A 245 30.09 2.45 -4.35
CA VAL A 245 28.70 2.47 -4.82
C VAL A 245 28.59 3.27 -6.11
N ALA A 246 29.30 4.40 -6.23
CA ALA A 246 29.27 5.21 -7.45
C ALA A 246 29.85 4.46 -8.66
N GLU A 247 30.86 3.62 -8.47
CA GLU A 247 31.39 2.75 -9.53
C GLU A 247 30.36 1.73 -9.99
N ALA A 248 29.72 1.02 -9.06
CA ALA A 248 28.66 0.07 -9.36
C ALA A 248 27.51 0.75 -10.13
N LEU A 249 27.03 1.90 -9.64
CA LEU A 249 25.98 2.69 -10.31
C LEU A 249 26.37 3.10 -11.74
N GLY A 250 27.64 3.45 -11.96
CA GLY A 250 28.16 3.83 -13.27
C GLY A 250 28.32 2.67 -14.24
N ALA A 251 28.56 1.46 -13.73
CA ALA A 251 28.72 0.24 -14.52
C ALA A 251 27.39 -0.46 -14.83
N SER A 252 26.40 -0.37 -13.94
CA SER A 252 25.09 -0.98 -14.11
C SER A 252 24.27 -0.31 -15.23
N GLY A 253 23.33 -1.06 -15.80
CA GLY A 253 22.47 -0.62 -16.91
C GLY A 253 21.34 0.33 -16.49
N VAL A 254 20.13 0.03 -16.95
CA VAL A 254 18.92 0.83 -16.67
C VAL A 254 18.43 0.67 -15.22
N GLU A 255 18.83 -0.41 -14.57
CA GLU A 255 18.61 -0.67 -13.14
C GLU A 255 19.90 -1.20 -12.51
N ALA A 256 19.93 -1.29 -11.18
CA ALA A 256 21.04 -1.85 -10.42
C ALA A 256 20.50 -2.50 -9.13
N PHE A 257 20.96 -3.71 -8.81
CA PHE A 257 20.82 -4.26 -7.48
C PHE A 257 22.21 -4.44 -6.88
N ILE A 258 22.52 -3.66 -5.85
CA ILE A 258 23.82 -3.62 -5.19
C ILE A 258 23.72 -4.38 -3.87
N ILE A 259 24.55 -5.42 -3.73
CA ILE A 259 24.87 -6.03 -2.45
C ILE A 259 26.11 -5.31 -1.91
N LEU A 260 25.93 -4.56 -0.83
CA LEU A 260 26.97 -3.75 -0.21
C LEU A 260 27.59 -4.50 0.97
N HIS A 261 28.87 -4.78 0.88
CA HIS A 261 29.63 -5.40 1.96
C HIS A 261 30.19 -4.35 2.92
N GLU A 262 30.24 -4.70 4.21
CA GLU A 262 30.89 -3.88 5.22
C GLU A 262 32.39 -3.79 4.97
N ARG A 263 32.98 -2.68 5.40
CA ARG A 263 34.43 -2.51 5.34
C ARG A 263 35.04 -2.74 6.71
N LEU A 264 36.23 -3.33 6.72
CA LEU A 264 37.04 -3.65 7.89
C LEU A 264 37.17 -2.46 8.85
N ASN A 265 36.87 -2.73 10.13
CA ASN A 265 36.88 -1.76 11.22
C ASN A 265 35.86 -0.63 11.06
N ASP A 266 34.65 -0.97 10.57
CA ASP A 266 33.52 -0.06 10.45
C ASP A 266 33.85 1.17 9.59
N LEU A 267 34.68 0.96 8.55
CA LEU A 267 35.04 2.04 7.64
C LEU A 267 33.88 2.37 6.71
N GLU A 268 33.65 3.66 6.51
CA GLU A 268 32.56 4.11 5.65
C GLU A 268 32.89 4.05 4.15
N TYR A 269 31.88 3.90 3.31
CA TYR A 269 31.91 4.33 1.91
C TYR A 269 31.71 5.85 1.86
N SER A 270 32.81 6.61 1.84
CA SER A 270 32.78 8.06 1.77
C SER A 270 32.84 8.56 0.33
N GLU A 271 31.67 8.87 -0.24
CA GLU A 271 31.53 9.25 -1.64
C GLU A 271 30.28 10.12 -1.90
N MET A 272 30.02 10.41 -3.18
CA MET A 272 28.79 11.07 -3.60
C MET A 272 27.91 10.03 -4.31
N THR A 273 26.91 9.51 -3.60
CA THR A 273 25.98 8.52 -4.14
C THR A 273 24.76 9.22 -4.73
N ASN A 274 24.60 9.18 -6.05
CA ASN A 274 23.45 9.77 -6.73
C ASN A 274 22.63 8.71 -7.47
N ILE A 275 21.39 8.53 -7.05
CA ILE A 275 20.43 7.59 -7.60
C ILE A 275 19.58 8.33 -8.64
N ALA A 276 19.75 7.98 -9.91
CA ALA A 276 19.05 8.60 -11.04
C ALA A 276 18.27 7.59 -11.91
N LYS A 277 18.19 6.34 -11.45
CA LYS A 277 17.52 5.19 -12.06
C LYS A 277 16.94 4.30 -10.95
N SER A 278 16.30 3.18 -11.32
CA SER A 278 15.87 2.18 -10.35
C SER A 278 17.09 1.49 -9.73
N THR A 279 17.22 1.53 -8.40
CA THR A 279 18.38 1.00 -7.69
C THR A 279 17.98 0.40 -6.36
N ALA A 280 18.28 -0.88 -6.17
CA ALA A 280 18.27 -1.52 -4.86
C ALA A 280 19.69 -1.53 -4.26
N ILE A 281 19.84 -1.25 -2.97
CA ILE A 281 21.11 -1.32 -2.22
C ILE A 281 20.85 -2.02 -0.88
N PHE A 282 21.24 -3.29 -0.78
CA PHE A 282 21.06 -4.08 0.44
C PHE A 282 22.41 -4.39 1.09
N SER A 283 22.43 -4.48 2.41
CA SER A 283 23.59 -5.05 3.10
C SER A 283 23.78 -6.51 2.72
N ALA A 284 25.04 -6.93 2.65
CA ALA A 284 25.35 -8.35 2.61
C ALA A 284 24.85 -9.03 3.90
N PRO A 285 24.44 -10.32 3.85
CA PRO A 285 23.86 -11.00 5.01
C PRO A 285 24.77 -10.98 6.24
N GLY A 286 24.25 -10.42 7.34
CA GLY A 286 24.97 -10.34 8.62
C GLY A 286 26.01 -9.22 8.71
N GLU A 287 26.09 -8.36 7.71
CA GLU A 287 27.00 -7.21 7.67
C GLU A 287 26.24 -5.89 7.89
N SER A 288 26.94 -4.85 8.35
CA SER A 288 26.37 -3.51 8.59
C SER A 288 27.20 -2.42 7.90
N PRO A 289 27.17 -2.35 6.55
CA PRO A 289 27.93 -1.36 5.81
C PRO A 289 27.50 0.06 6.13
N ILE A 290 28.49 0.95 6.27
CA ILE A 290 28.27 2.37 6.55
C ILE A 290 28.53 3.19 5.29
N THR A 291 27.61 4.07 4.93
CA THR A 291 27.76 5.05 3.85
C THR A 291 27.78 6.46 4.40
N LYS A 292 28.53 7.36 3.74
CA LYS A 292 28.73 8.73 4.20
C LYS A 292 28.94 9.69 3.04
N GLY A 293 28.25 10.83 3.10
CA GLY A 293 28.35 11.87 2.08
C GLY A 293 29.73 12.53 2.05
N LEU A 294 30.21 12.84 0.85
CA LEU A 294 31.47 13.57 0.64
C LEU A 294 31.23 15.00 0.14
N GLY A 295 32.09 15.94 0.60
CA GLY A 295 32.17 17.28 0.02
C GLY A 295 30.95 18.17 0.26
N GLY A 296 30.21 17.96 1.36
CA GLY A 296 28.97 18.69 1.66
C GLY A 296 27.73 18.12 0.97
N SER A 297 27.85 16.98 0.30
CA SER A 297 26.72 16.25 -0.27
C SER A 297 26.03 15.40 0.80
N PRO A 298 24.74 15.08 0.63
CA PRO A 298 24.07 14.03 1.40
C PRO A 298 24.79 12.68 1.27
N GLY A 299 24.54 11.77 2.22
CA GLY A 299 25.02 10.39 2.13
C GLY A 299 24.53 9.70 0.86
N ILE A 300 23.23 9.80 0.60
CA ILE A 300 22.60 9.33 -0.63
C ILE A 300 21.66 10.42 -1.16
N THR A 301 21.77 10.73 -2.44
CA THR A 301 20.86 11.64 -3.14
C THR A 301 20.00 10.86 -4.12
N VAL A 302 18.68 10.96 -4.00
CA VAL A 302 17.72 10.44 -4.97
C VAL A 302 17.27 11.59 -5.86
N SER A 303 17.66 11.52 -7.13
CA SER A 303 17.27 12.50 -8.15
C SER A 303 15.80 12.33 -8.54
N ASN A 304 15.25 13.28 -9.30
CA ASN A 304 13.83 13.32 -9.69
C ASN A 304 13.33 12.10 -10.51
N THR A 305 14.23 11.35 -11.14
CA THR A 305 13.92 10.09 -11.84
C THR A 305 14.44 8.86 -11.10
N GLY A 306 15.04 9.05 -9.93
CA GLY A 306 15.60 7.97 -9.13
C GLY A 306 14.52 7.25 -8.34
N GLN A 307 14.63 5.92 -8.29
CA GLN A 307 13.89 5.06 -7.38
C GLN A 307 14.93 4.30 -6.55
N LEU A 308 14.94 4.53 -5.24
CA LEU A 308 15.87 3.90 -4.31
C LEU A 308 15.14 2.88 -3.45
N PHE A 309 15.61 1.64 -3.41
CA PHE A 309 15.20 0.63 -2.44
C PHE A 309 16.42 0.31 -1.57
N ILE A 310 16.42 0.69 -0.31
CA ILE A 310 17.58 0.50 0.57
C ILE A 310 17.18 -0.31 1.80
N ARG A 311 17.99 -1.34 2.10
CA ARG A 311 17.77 -2.23 3.25
C ARG A 311 19.05 -2.49 4.03
N GLY A 312 19.00 -2.39 5.37
CA GLY A 312 20.08 -2.86 6.24
C GLY A 312 21.35 -2.00 6.20
N ILE A 313 21.26 -0.77 5.69
CA ILE A 313 22.42 0.13 5.53
C ILE A 313 22.47 1.16 6.65
N GLU A 314 23.68 1.45 7.17
CA GLU A 314 23.91 2.62 8.01
C GLU A 314 24.33 3.83 7.14
N VAL A 315 23.70 4.98 7.35
CA VAL A 315 24.04 6.26 6.69
C VAL A 315 24.44 7.27 7.75
N SER A 316 25.75 7.45 7.93
CA SER A 316 26.27 8.02 9.17
C SER A 316 27.40 9.04 9.00
N GLY A 317 27.43 10.03 9.88
CA GLY A 317 28.53 10.98 10.01
C GLY A 317 28.69 11.94 8.84
N GLY A 318 27.65 12.11 8.00
CA GLY A 318 27.69 12.92 6.78
C GLY A 318 27.71 14.44 7.05
N PRO A 319 28.34 15.23 6.17
CA PRO A 319 28.39 16.69 6.27
C PRO A 319 27.11 17.40 5.79
N ASN A 320 26.05 16.63 5.52
CA ASN A 320 24.74 17.10 5.09
C ASN A 320 23.70 16.05 5.53
N ALA A 321 22.54 15.96 4.90
CA ALA A 321 21.51 14.98 5.26
C ALA A 321 22.00 13.55 5.03
N GLY A 322 21.49 12.58 5.78
CA GLY A 322 21.75 11.18 5.51
C GLY A 322 21.25 10.80 4.11
N ILE A 323 19.93 10.93 3.90
CA ILE A 323 19.28 10.68 2.61
C ILE A 323 18.52 11.92 2.17
N ALA A 324 18.72 12.36 0.92
CA ALA A 324 17.97 13.46 0.31
C ALA A 324 17.19 12.97 -0.91
N VAL A 325 15.85 13.06 -0.86
CA VAL A 325 14.95 12.75 -1.96
C VAL A 325 14.52 14.05 -2.64
N ASN A 326 14.91 14.23 -3.91
CA ASN A 326 14.66 15.45 -4.67
C ASN A 326 13.73 15.16 -5.86
N GLY A 327 12.43 14.99 -5.56
CA GLY A 327 11.41 14.66 -6.55
C GLY A 327 11.35 13.20 -6.99
N GLY A 328 12.28 12.36 -6.52
CA GLY A 328 12.31 10.91 -6.76
C GLY A 328 11.49 10.12 -5.75
N GLN A 329 11.75 8.81 -5.67
CA GLN A 329 11.05 7.90 -4.75
C GLN A 329 12.06 7.06 -3.96
N ALA A 330 11.84 6.88 -2.66
CA ALA A 330 12.70 6.06 -1.80
C ALA A 330 11.89 5.11 -0.90
N TRP A 331 12.30 3.85 -0.85
CA TRP A 331 11.86 2.85 0.12
C TRP A 331 13.05 2.53 1.02
N ILE A 332 12.93 2.87 2.30
CA ILE A 332 13.98 2.75 3.30
C ILE A 332 13.50 1.75 4.34
N ASP A 333 14.12 0.58 4.40
CA ASP A 333 13.72 -0.54 5.27
C ASP A 333 14.91 -0.96 6.13
N GLU A 334 14.72 -1.25 7.42
CA GLU A 334 15.80 -1.76 8.30
C GLU A 334 17.10 -0.92 8.27
N CYS A 335 17.00 0.40 8.07
CA CYS A 335 18.17 1.27 7.96
C CYS A 335 18.44 2.04 9.26
N ARG A 336 19.71 2.41 9.48
CA ARG A 336 20.10 3.34 10.55
C ARG A 336 20.66 4.62 9.94
N ILE A 337 20.04 5.75 10.21
CA ILE A 337 20.43 7.06 9.67
C ILE A 337 20.70 7.99 10.85
N ASN A 338 21.98 8.26 11.11
CA ASN A 338 22.43 8.88 12.35
C ASN A 338 23.64 9.79 12.19
N SER A 339 23.88 10.65 13.19
CA SER A 339 25.09 11.47 13.29
C SER A 339 25.36 12.36 12.07
N ASN A 340 24.35 12.62 11.23
CA ASN A 340 24.47 13.51 10.10
C ASN A 340 24.33 14.96 10.58
N THR A 341 25.15 15.87 10.03
CA THR A 341 25.23 17.26 10.51
C THR A 341 23.99 18.11 10.20
N THR A 342 23.03 17.57 9.45
CA THR A 342 21.73 18.21 9.21
C THR A 342 20.61 17.20 9.51
N LEU A 343 19.68 16.96 8.59
CA LEU A 343 18.58 16.02 8.78
C LEU A 343 19.03 14.57 8.62
N GLY A 344 18.29 13.63 9.19
CA GLY A 344 18.42 12.22 8.79
C GLY A 344 17.92 12.03 7.36
N VAL A 345 16.67 12.41 7.10
CA VAL A 345 16.04 12.33 5.78
C VAL A 345 15.44 13.68 5.38
N SER A 346 15.69 14.12 4.15
CA SER A 346 15.09 15.31 3.57
C SER A 346 14.29 14.92 2.33
N ILE A 347 12.99 15.22 2.31
CA ILE A 347 12.10 14.99 1.16
C ILE A 347 11.74 16.35 0.59
N ASN A 348 12.26 16.68 -0.59
CA ASN A 348 11.97 17.91 -1.33
C ASN A 348 11.26 17.55 -2.63
N GLY A 349 9.92 17.43 -2.54
CA GLY A 349 9.10 16.77 -3.54
C GLY A 349 9.37 15.27 -3.65
N GLY A 350 8.52 14.55 -4.38
CA GLY A 350 8.62 13.09 -4.50
C GLY A 350 8.04 12.37 -3.28
N SER A 351 8.51 11.14 -3.01
CA SER A 351 8.00 10.31 -1.90
C SER A 351 9.09 9.54 -1.18
N ALA A 352 8.88 9.29 0.12
CA ALA A 352 9.64 8.30 0.87
C ALA A 352 8.71 7.40 1.70
N THR A 353 8.96 6.10 1.65
CA THR A 353 8.35 5.08 2.50
C THR A 353 9.43 4.52 3.42
N ILE A 354 9.28 4.72 4.73
CA ILE A 354 10.27 4.36 5.73
C ILE A 354 9.65 3.31 6.67
N ARG A 355 10.29 2.15 6.77
CA ARG A 355 9.85 1.01 7.56
C ARG A 355 10.99 0.50 8.43
N ARG A 356 10.68 0.10 9.67
CA ARG A 356 11.62 -0.61 10.57
C ARG A 356 13.00 0.04 10.67
N SER A 357 13.04 1.37 10.66
CA SER A 357 14.28 2.13 10.54
C SER A 357 14.51 3.04 11.75
N HIS A 358 15.78 3.35 12.01
CA HIS A 358 16.23 4.23 13.08
C HIS A 358 16.78 5.53 12.49
N ILE A 359 16.01 6.61 12.55
CA ILE A 359 16.44 7.95 12.10
C ILE A 359 16.63 8.82 13.33
N VAL A 360 17.83 8.75 13.89
CA VAL A 360 18.11 9.23 15.25
C VAL A 360 19.42 9.99 15.31
N ASN A 361 19.55 10.91 16.26
CA ASN A 361 20.82 11.58 16.54
C ASN A 361 21.44 12.31 15.34
N ASN A 362 20.61 12.88 14.47
CA ASN A 362 21.03 13.80 13.42
C ASN A 362 20.93 15.25 13.96
N ASP A 363 21.93 16.08 13.69
CA ASP A 363 22.10 17.39 14.34
C ASP A 363 20.98 18.38 14.00
N GLY A 364 20.37 18.25 12.83
CA GLY A 364 19.31 19.11 12.29
C GLY A 364 17.89 18.53 12.39
N GLY A 365 17.70 17.41 13.10
CA GLY A 365 16.41 16.73 13.23
C GLY A 365 16.31 15.43 12.42
N GLY A 366 15.18 14.74 12.55
CA GLY A 366 14.96 13.43 11.93
C GLY A 366 14.61 13.54 10.45
N ILE A 367 13.40 14.03 10.16
CA ILE A 367 12.83 14.07 8.81
C ILE A 367 12.23 15.45 8.52
N LEU A 368 12.50 15.98 7.32
CA LEU A 368 11.80 17.12 6.75
C LEU A 368 10.99 16.68 5.52
N VAL A 369 9.71 17.07 5.48
CA VAL A 369 8.83 16.93 4.30
C VAL A 369 8.52 18.31 3.75
N ASP A 370 8.98 18.58 2.52
CA ASP A 370 8.89 19.88 1.86
C ASP A 370 8.65 19.72 0.34
N GLY A 371 8.36 20.83 -0.35
CA GLY A 371 8.20 20.88 -1.80
C GLY A 371 7.03 20.04 -2.34
N GLY A 372 5.98 19.83 -1.55
CA GLY A 372 4.84 18.99 -1.87
C GLY A 372 5.13 17.48 -1.77
N GLY A 373 6.17 17.09 -1.03
CA GLY A 373 6.55 15.69 -0.85
C GLY A 373 5.56 14.88 -0.02
N THR A 374 5.65 13.55 -0.12
CA THR A 374 4.86 12.61 0.69
C THR A 374 5.75 11.68 1.51
N LEU A 375 5.35 11.43 2.75
CA LEU A 375 6.00 10.50 3.66
C LEU A 375 5.01 9.40 4.08
N VAL A 376 5.43 8.15 3.96
CA VAL A 376 4.84 7.03 4.69
C VAL A 376 5.87 6.56 5.71
N LEU A 377 5.52 6.57 6.98
CA LEU A 377 6.40 6.19 8.07
C LEU A 377 5.74 5.11 8.92
N GLU A 378 6.39 3.97 9.06
CA GLU A 378 5.81 2.81 9.74
C GLU A 378 6.84 2.06 10.56
N ASN A 379 6.48 1.60 11.76
CA ASN A 379 7.33 0.76 12.61
C ASN A 379 8.75 1.29 12.79
N SER A 380 8.93 2.61 12.92
CA SER A 380 10.26 3.22 12.93
C SER A 380 10.50 4.10 14.16
N PHE A 381 11.76 4.27 14.51
CA PHE A 381 12.22 5.17 15.56
C PHE A 381 12.75 6.47 14.95
N ILE A 382 12.12 7.59 15.27
CA ILE A 382 12.55 8.90 14.77
C ILE A 382 12.85 9.81 15.96
N GLY A 383 14.12 10.21 16.06
CA GLY A 383 14.65 10.95 17.19
C GLY A 383 15.43 12.18 16.76
N GLY A 384 15.40 13.21 17.60
CA GLY A 384 16.21 14.41 17.42
C GLY A 384 16.82 14.87 18.72
N SER A 385 18.01 15.45 18.60
CA SER A 385 18.69 16.10 19.73
C SER A 385 17.95 17.36 20.17
N GLN A 386 18.54 18.09 21.11
CA GLN A 386 17.94 19.26 21.74
C GLN A 386 17.63 20.37 20.74
N ASN A 387 16.55 21.11 20.97
CA ASN A 387 16.09 22.24 20.17
C ASN A 387 15.82 21.90 18.69
N GLN A 388 15.37 20.67 18.38
CA GLN A 388 15.07 20.25 17.02
C GLN A 388 13.61 19.84 16.83
N ARG A 389 13.09 20.13 15.64
CA ARG A 389 11.87 19.48 15.15
C ARG A 389 12.28 18.13 14.60
N VAL A 390 11.69 17.06 15.13
CA VAL A 390 12.08 15.70 14.81
C VAL A 390 11.48 15.30 13.47
N LEU A 391 10.17 15.46 13.32
CA LEU A 391 9.47 15.38 12.04
C LEU A 391 8.84 16.75 11.74
N ASP A 392 9.34 17.44 10.72
CA ASP A 392 8.81 18.75 10.28
C ASP A 392 8.13 18.60 8.91
N ILE A 393 6.85 18.93 8.83
CA ILE A 393 6.05 18.93 7.60
C ILE A 393 5.87 20.39 7.18
N ALA A 394 6.78 20.89 6.34
CA ALA A 394 6.81 22.28 5.91
C ALA A 394 5.83 22.53 4.75
N ASP A 395 5.88 21.68 3.72
CA ASP A 395 5.01 21.70 2.55
C ASP A 395 4.91 20.27 2.00
N GLY A 396 3.88 19.53 2.42
CA GLY A 396 3.73 18.11 2.06
C GLY A 396 2.72 17.41 2.95
N GLN A 397 2.73 16.08 2.90
CA GLN A 397 1.82 15.22 3.68
C GLN A 397 2.58 14.03 4.28
N ALA A 398 2.13 13.57 5.45
CA ALA A 398 2.67 12.40 6.11
C ALA A 398 1.56 11.45 6.58
N THR A 399 1.75 10.16 6.32
CA THR A 399 0.98 9.06 6.91
C THR A 399 1.91 8.28 7.83
N ILE A 400 1.60 8.29 9.13
CA ILE A 400 2.45 7.73 10.17
C ILE A 400 1.67 6.66 10.92
N GLY A 401 2.19 5.44 10.97
CA GLY A 401 1.62 4.31 11.70
C GLY A 401 2.66 3.68 12.62
N TYR A 402 2.27 3.26 13.82
CA TYR A 402 3.11 2.44 14.69
C TYR A 402 4.56 2.92 14.81
N SER A 403 4.79 4.22 14.94
CA SER A 403 6.14 4.77 15.01
C SER A 403 6.39 5.42 16.36
N THR A 404 7.63 5.35 16.83
CA THR A 404 8.06 6.01 18.07
C THR A 404 8.82 7.27 17.71
N ILE A 405 8.25 8.44 18.05
CA ILE A 405 8.80 9.74 17.70
C ILE A 405 9.13 10.52 18.99
N GLY A 406 10.42 10.71 19.21
CA GLY A 406 10.97 11.28 20.43
C GLY A 406 11.74 12.57 20.18
N ALA A 407 11.33 13.67 20.80
CA ALA A 407 12.06 14.94 20.74
C ALA A 407 12.85 15.21 22.03
N GLY A 408 14.10 15.66 21.89
CA GLY A 408 14.90 16.16 23.02
C GLY A 408 14.33 17.44 23.63
N PHE A 409 15.04 18.03 24.60
CA PHE A 409 14.56 19.24 25.27
C PHE A 409 14.82 20.53 24.48
N GLY A 410 14.04 21.57 24.75
CA GLY A 410 14.33 22.93 24.25
C GLY A 410 13.14 23.61 23.60
N ASN A 411 13.21 24.94 23.47
CA ASN A 411 12.04 25.74 23.08
C ASN A 411 11.50 25.40 21.68
N THR A 412 12.35 24.94 20.78
CA THR A 412 12.00 24.54 19.41
C THR A 412 11.75 23.04 19.26
N SER A 413 11.93 22.26 20.33
CA SER A 413 11.77 20.81 20.29
C SER A 413 10.34 20.41 20.08
N ARG A 414 10.08 19.65 19.02
CA ARG A 414 8.76 19.10 18.68
C ARG A 414 8.97 17.72 18.09
N SER A 415 8.16 16.75 18.49
CA SER A 415 8.19 15.43 17.88
C SER A 415 7.57 15.50 16.48
N ILE A 416 6.43 16.18 16.36
CA ILE A 416 5.81 16.49 15.08
C ILE A 416 5.51 17.98 15.00
N ALA A 417 5.99 18.64 13.96
CA ALA A 417 5.73 20.05 13.70
C ALA A 417 5.24 20.26 12.27
N CYS A 418 4.32 21.21 12.07
CA CYS A 418 3.93 21.65 10.73
C CYS A 418 3.26 23.02 10.77
N VAL A 419 3.14 23.66 9.60
CA VAL A 419 2.31 24.88 9.46
C VAL A 419 0.82 24.50 9.36
N ASP A 420 0.51 23.45 8.60
CA ASP A 420 -0.81 22.87 8.42
C ASP A 420 -0.66 21.38 8.10
N GLY A 421 -1.29 20.53 8.91
CA GLY A 421 -1.25 19.08 8.84
C GLY A 421 -2.47 18.50 8.13
N ALA A 422 -3.28 19.33 7.46
CA ALA A 422 -4.39 18.87 6.65
C ALA A 422 -3.92 17.76 5.68
N ASN A 423 -4.68 16.67 5.62
CA ASN A 423 -4.38 15.46 4.85
C ASN A 423 -3.16 14.65 5.35
N SER A 424 -2.59 15.01 6.50
CA SER A 424 -1.65 14.15 7.23
C SER A 424 -2.36 13.42 8.34
N VAL A 425 -1.92 12.19 8.62
CA VAL A 425 -2.47 11.35 9.68
C VAL A 425 -1.33 10.72 10.47
N VAL A 426 -1.50 10.68 11.78
CA VAL A 426 -0.68 9.88 12.68
C VAL A 426 -1.58 8.95 13.48
N ARG A 427 -1.27 7.65 13.45
CA ARG A 427 -2.03 6.63 14.16
C ARG A 427 -1.14 5.62 14.87
N ASN A 428 -1.69 5.01 15.92
CA ASN A 428 -1.07 3.88 16.63
C ASN A 428 0.38 4.17 17.10
N SER A 429 0.75 5.44 17.25
CA SER A 429 2.14 5.87 17.44
C SER A 429 2.40 6.40 18.85
N LEU A 430 3.66 6.30 19.28
CA LEU A 430 4.14 6.81 20.56
C LEU A 430 4.89 8.12 20.31
N ILE A 431 4.39 9.23 20.85
CA ILE A 431 4.88 10.58 20.56
C ILE A 431 5.17 11.29 21.87
N VAL A 432 6.45 11.63 22.09
CA VAL A 432 6.91 12.17 23.38
C VAL A 432 8.01 13.22 23.17
N SER A 433 8.13 14.18 24.10
CA SER A 433 9.17 15.20 24.11
C SER A 433 9.71 15.45 25.51
N TYR A 434 11.04 15.57 25.64
CA TYR A 434 11.65 16.06 26.89
C TYR A 434 11.37 17.54 27.21
N SER A 435 10.66 18.25 26.34
CA SER A 435 10.44 19.68 26.50
C SER A 435 9.10 19.97 27.19
N ASP A 436 9.01 21.11 27.86
CA ASP A 436 7.73 21.69 28.33
C ASP A 436 6.82 22.20 27.21
N GLN A 437 7.20 21.93 25.96
CA GLN A 437 6.50 22.38 24.78
C GLN A 437 5.64 21.25 24.25
N PRO A 438 4.54 21.54 23.54
CA PRO A 438 3.71 20.49 22.95
C PRO A 438 4.56 19.58 22.06
N GLU A 439 4.48 18.27 22.27
CA GLU A 439 5.13 17.25 21.46
C GLU A 439 4.62 17.27 20.01
N ILE A 440 3.36 17.69 19.82
CA ILE A 440 2.73 17.91 18.53
C ILE A 440 2.36 19.39 18.40
N ASP A 441 3.01 20.07 17.46
CA ASP A 441 2.73 21.45 17.05
C ASP A 441 2.40 21.49 15.56
N CYS A 442 1.25 20.89 15.22
CA CYS A 442 0.85 20.67 13.84
C CYS A 442 -0.69 20.81 13.72
N PRO A 443 -1.20 22.01 13.39
CA PRO A 443 -2.64 22.26 13.27
C PRO A 443 -3.28 21.34 12.21
N ASN A 444 -4.54 20.92 12.42
CA ASN A 444 -5.31 20.06 11.50
C ASN A 444 -4.72 18.65 11.22
N LEU A 445 -3.63 18.26 11.89
CA LEU A 445 -3.14 16.88 11.85
C LEU A 445 -4.19 15.92 12.43
N GLN A 446 -4.57 14.90 11.67
CA GLN A 446 -5.45 13.85 12.17
C GLN A 446 -4.67 12.92 13.09
N GLN A 447 -5.16 12.74 14.32
CA GLN A 447 -4.56 11.86 15.32
C GLN A 447 -5.55 10.76 15.70
N VAL A 448 -5.13 9.49 15.64
CA VAL A 448 -5.99 8.33 15.91
C VAL A 448 -5.24 7.30 16.75
N ALA A 449 -5.74 6.96 17.94
CA ALA A 449 -5.17 5.88 18.77
C ALA A 449 -3.64 6.02 19.01
N ASN A 450 -3.17 7.24 19.25
CA ASN A 450 -1.78 7.50 19.61
C ASN A 450 -1.62 7.58 21.12
N PHE A 451 -0.42 7.28 21.60
CA PHE A 451 0.02 7.70 22.93
C PHE A 451 0.80 9.01 22.82
N THR A 452 0.41 9.97 23.66
CA THR A 452 1.08 11.27 23.82
C THR A 452 1.24 11.54 25.32
N GLU A 453 2.36 12.15 25.73
CA GLU A 453 2.56 12.47 27.15
C GLU A 453 1.52 13.49 27.65
N ASP A 454 1.18 14.52 26.86
CA ASP A 454 0.20 15.55 27.25
C ASP A 454 -1.21 14.94 27.34
N GLY A 455 -1.61 14.19 26.31
CA GLY A 455 -2.91 13.51 26.27
C GLY A 455 -3.12 12.49 27.39
N SER A 456 -2.04 11.92 27.93
CA SER A 456 -2.08 10.98 29.06
C SER A 456 -1.91 11.65 30.42
N GLY A 457 -1.50 12.93 30.46
CA GLY A 457 -1.18 13.65 31.68
C GLY A 457 0.08 13.13 32.38
N MET A 458 0.93 12.40 31.64
CA MET A 458 2.22 11.93 32.10
C MET A 458 3.31 12.90 31.64
N MET A 459 4.43 12.93 32.36
CA MET A 459 5.60 13.68 31.91
C MET A 459 6.65 12.70 31.43
N PHE A 460 7.23 12.99 30.28
CA PHE A 460 8.41 12.33 29.78
C PHE A 460 9.62 13.26 29.95
N ASP A 461 10.60 12.80 30.71
CA ASP A 461 11.83 13.51 31.05
C ASP A 461 13.05 12.57 31.12
N ASP A 462 14.21 13.13 31.43
CA ASP A 462 15.49 12.41 31.53
C ASP A 462 15.52 11.34 32.64
N LEU A 463 14.51 11.32 33.53
CA LEU A 463 14.36 10.35 34.62
C LEU A 463 13.26 9.32 34.35
N SER A 464 12.57 9.43 33.23
CA SER A 464 11.41 8.59 32.93
C SER A 464 11.82 7.14 32.66
N GLU A 465 13.02 6.91 32.12
CA GLU A 465 13.55 5.57 31.82
C GLU A 465 12.65 4.72 30.91
N TRP A 466 11.69 5.29 30.18
CA TRP A 466 10.74 4.52 29.35
C TRP A 466 11.43 3.72 28.24
N PHE A 467 12.57 4.22 27.76
CA PHE A 467 13.35 3.62 26.68
C PHE A 467 14.68 3.05 27.17
N VAL A 468 15.23 2.09 26.43
CA VAL A 468 16.53 1.47 26.69
C VAL A 468 17.66 2.52 26.68
N ASP A 469 17.73 3.37 25.65
CA ASP A 469 18.68 4.48 25.58
C ASP A 469 18.16 5.60 24.66
N PHE A 470 17.34 6.50 25.20
CA PHE A 470 16.77 7.62 24.44
C PHE A 470 17.85 8.54 23.84
N GLU A 471 18.90 8.87 24.61
CA GLU A 471 19.98 9.76 24.12
C GLU A 471 20.85 9.05 23.05
N GLY A 472 20.99 7.73 23.13
CA GLY A 472 21.62 6.89 22.10
C GLY A 472 20.75 6.66 20.84
N GLY A 473 19.49 7.08 20.86
CA GLY A 473 18.55 6.85 19.77
C GLY A 473 18.02 5.40 19.73
N ASP A 474 18.01 4.74 20.88
CA ASP A 474 17.41 3.42 21.09
C ASP A 474 16.09 3.61 21.83
N PHE A 475 14.99 3.56 21.08
CA PHE A 475 13.64 3.79 21.58
C PHE A 475 12.88 2.48 21.83
N HIS A 476 13.58 1.36 22.00
CA HIS A 476 12.94 0.16 22.55
C HIS A 476 12.51 0.45 23.99
N LEU A 477 11.38 -0.12 24.40
CA LEU A 477 10.77 0.06 25.70
C LEU A 477 11.54 -0.74 26.76
N SER A 478 11.92 -0.09 27.86
CA SER A 478 12.74 -0.67 28.92
C SER A 478 11.98 -1.60 29.90
N GLY A 479 10.65 -1.68 29.76
CA GLY A 479 9.74 -2.32 30.71
C GLY A 479 9.33 -1.44 31.92
N THR A 480 9.82 -0.20 32.04
CA THR A 480 9.33 0.78 33.04
C THR A 480 8.40 1.84 32.45
N HIS A 481 8.11 1.71 31.16
CA HIS A 481 7.19 2.54 30.41
C HIS A 481 5.75 2.49 31.01
N PRO A 482 4.92 3.52 30.77
CA PRO A 482 3.54 3.53 31.24
C PRO A 482 2.69 2.40 30.63
N ALA A 483 1.88 1.76 31.47
CA ALA A 483 1.01 0.66 31.05
C ALA A 483 -0.05 1.09 30.02
N GLU A 484 -0.38 2.38 29.97
CA GLU A 484 -1.28 2.95 28.97
C GLU A 484 -0.73 2.83 27.54
N ILE A 485 0.59 2.75 27.35
CA ILE A 485 1.20 2.54 26.03
C ILE A 485 0.79 1.19 25.47
N GLU A 486 0.68 0.14 26.30
CA GLU A 486 0.36 -1.23 25.90
C GLU A 486 -1.03 -1.40 25.28
N SER A 487 -1.90 -0.39 25.42
CA SER A 487 -3.29 -0.44 24.96
C SER A 487 -3.76 0.80 24.21
N ALA A 488 -2.85 1.72 23.91
CA ALA A 488 -3.19 2.97 23.25
C ALA A 488 -3.48 2.81 21.75
N ALA A 489 -2.88 1.81 21.10
CA ALA A 489 -3.10 1.53 19.67
C ALA A 489 -4.27 0.57 19.45
N THR A 490 -4.84 0.61 18.25
CA THR A 490 -5.85 -0.34 17.79
C THR A 490 -5.43 -0.89 16.43
N TRP A 491 -5.15 -2.19 16.39
CA TRP A 491 -4.70 -2.88 15.18
C TRP A 491 -5.87 -3.09 14.21
N GLN A 492 -5.62 -2.87 12.93
CA GLN A 492 -6.58 -3.03 11.82
C GLN A 492 -5.93 -3.75 10.63
N THR A 493 -6.73 -4.36 9.76
CA THR A 493 -6.25 -4.98 8.52
C THR A 493 -5.49 -3.97 7.66
N GLY A 494 -4.29 -4.36 7.24
CA GLY A 494 -3.33 -3.48 6.55
C GLY A 494 -2.28 -2.87 7.47
N ASP A 495 -2.42 -3.03 8.79
CA ASP A 495 -1.39 -2.66 9.76
C ASP A 495 -0.21 -3.64 9.73
N PRO A 496 0.98 -3.22 10.20
CA PRO A 496 2.10 -4.12 10.36
C PRO A 496 1.75 -5.39 11.12
N ALA A 497 2.17 -6.53 10.59
CA ALA A 497 2.02 -7.83 11.24
C ALA A 497 3.02 -8.04 12.38
N THR A 498 4.13 -7.28 12.40
CA THR A 498 5.16 -7.31 13.43
C THR A 498 5.50 -5.90 13.90
N ASP A 499 6.27 -5.77 14.96
CA ASP A 499 6.89 -4.51 15.37
C ASP A 499 8.26 -4.29 14.69
N ILE A 500 9.08 -3.37 15.22
CA ILE A 500 10.40 -3.04 14.69
C ILE A 500 11.40 -4.20 14.78
N ASP A 501 11.30 -5.03 15.82
CA ASP A 501 12.19 -6.18 16.07
C ASP A 501 11.71 -7.46 15.37
N GLY A 502 10.50 -7.42 14.82
CA GLY A 502 9.87 -8.57 14.17
C GLY A 502 8.95 -9.37 15.09
N ASP A 503 8.65 -8.87 16.29
CA ASP A 503 7.75 -9.53 17.22
C ASP A 503 6.28 -9.42 16.73
N PRO A 504 5.50 -10.53 16.73
CA PRO A 504 4.19 -10.55 16.07
C PRO A 504 3.15 -9.69 16.78
N ARG A 505 2.51 -8.78 16.04
CA ARG A 505 1.34 -7.99 16.44
C ARG A 505 0.05 -8.84 16.46
N PRO A 506 -1.04 -8.37 17.08
CA PRO A 506 -2.26 -9.17 17.28
C PRO A 506 -2.93 -9.72 16.01
N MET A 507 -2.73 -9.09 14.85
CA MET A 507 -3.29 -9.50 13.55
C MET A 507 -4.81 -9.77 13.54
N THR A 508 -5.54 -9.13 14.44
CA THR A 508 -6.99 -9.26 14.58
C THR A 508 -7.60 -7.87 14.58
N ASP A 509 -8.54 -7.62 13.67
CA ASP A 509 -9.19 -6.32 13.52
C ASP A 509 -9.77 -5.78 14.84
N ASN A 510 -9.50 -4.51 15.10
CA ASN A 510 -9.92 -3.76 16.27
C ASN A 510 -9.40 -4.29 17.61
N SER A 511 -8.33 -5.09 17.58
CA SER A 511 -7.65 -5.52 18.81
C SER A 511 -6.77 -4.40 19.36
N SER A 512 -6.70 -4.32 20.69
CA SER A 512 -5.79 -3.40 21.40
C SER A 512 -4.34 -3.81 21.17
N ASP A 513 -3.46 -2.84 20.99
CA ASP A 513 -2.02 -3.05 20.80
C ASP A 513 -1.19 -1.91 21.42
N PHE A 514 0.12 -2.09 21.44
CA PHE A 514 1.08 -1.09 21.87
C PHE A 514 1.13 0.07 20.87
N ALA A 515 1.06 1.29 21.39
CA ALA A 515 1.40 2.47 20.62
C ALA A 515 2.92 2.56 20.42
N GLY A 516 3.33 2.87 19.19
CA GLY A 516 4.74 2.99 18.81
C GLY A 516 5.27 1.79 18.03
N ALA A 517 6.54 1.90 17.68
CA ALA A 517 7.23 0.93 16.82
C ALA A 517 7.68 -0.34 17.55
N ASP A 518 7.71 -0.32 18.87
CA ASP A 518 8.25 -1.39 19.69
C ASP A 518 7.19 -2.01 20.61
N ARG A 519 7.40 -3.28 20.94
CA ARG A 519 6.68 -3.99 21.99
C ARG A 519 7.68 -4.65 22.92
N VAL A 520 7.34 -4.69 24.21
CA VAL A 520 8.13 -5.51 25.13
C VAL A 520 7.87 -6.99 24.82
N PRO A 521 8.91 -7.84 24.68
CA PRO A 521 8.78 -9.26 24.36
C PRO A 521 7.95 -10.10 25.34
#